data_AF-A0A0Q4G107-F1
#
_entry.id   AF-A0A0Q4G107-F1
#
_cell.length_a   1.000
_cell.length_b   1.000
_cell.length_c   1.000
_cell.angle_alpha   90.00
_cell.angle_beta   90.00
_cell.angle_gamma   90.00
#
_symmetry.space_group_name_H-M   'P 1'
#
loop_
_entity.id
_entity.type
_entity.pdbx_description
1 polymer ?
#
loop_
_entity_poly.entity_id
_entity_poly.type
_entity_poly.pdbx_seq_one_letter_code
_entity_poly.pdbx_strand_id
1 'polypeptide(L)'
;MLKHKNIILGVCGSIAAYKSAFLVRLLVKAGANVKVILTPDGANFITPLTLATLSKNPVYTQYFEEETGVWSNHVELGLWADLIIIAPISANTLAKLSTGICDNLLTAVYLSAKCPVYVAPAMDLDMWKHETTQANIKKIISFGNKVIAPANGELASGLWGEGRMAEPEEIVSFLNNAIQKSMPFFGKKVMVTAGPTYEAIDPVRFIGNHSSGKMGFAIADELVKLGAEVTLIAGPTAQKADQTLKRIDVISAKDMFDACSSIFSETDIIVMCAAVADYRPKLVATQKIKKQDSDLFLELEKTTDILASLGATKKANQILVGFALETNDEENYAKGKLEKKNLDLVVLNSLNDKGAGFKSDTNKITIFNKALERTVFETKSKADVAKDICAAILKITK
;
A
#
# COMPACT_ATOMS: atom_id res chain seq x y z
N MET A 1 -1.74 4.31 7.25
CA MET A 1 -1.09 2.99 7.06
C MET A 1 -1.29 2.03 8.23
N LEU A 2 -1.69 2.51 9.42
CA LEU A 2 -1.91 1.69 10.61
C LEU A 2 -3.30 1.02 10.72
N LYS A 3 -4.19 1.26 9.75
CA LYS A 3 -5.56 0.72 9.76
C LYS A 3 -5.51 -0.81 9.77
N HIS A 4 -6.26 -1.43 10.68
CA HIS A 4 -6.33 -2.88 10.91
C HIS A 4 -5.02 -3.55 11.37
N LYS A 5 -3.98 -2.79 11.70
CA LYS A 5 -2.76 -3.35 12.27
C LYS A 5 -2.96 -3.69 13.74
N ASN A 6 -2.52 -4.87 14.15
CA ASN A 6 -2.43 -5.28 15.55
C ASN A 6 -1.12 -4.75 16.13
N ILE A 7 -1.21 -3.89 17.14
CA ILE A 7 -0.06 -3.21 17.75
C ILE A 7 0.00 -3.58 19.22
N ILE A 8 1.17 -4.06 19.65
CA ILE A 8 1.51 -4.10 21.07
C ILE A 8 2.23 -2.80 21.44
N LEU A 9 1.68 -2.08 22.42
CA LEU A 9 2.31 -0.93 23.04
C LEU A 9 2.90 -1.34 24.41
N GLY A 10 4.23 -1.39 24.51
CA GLY A 10 4.95 -1.54 25.76
C GLY A 10 5.11 -0.20 26.47
N VAL A 11 4.77 -0.13 27.76
CA VAL A 11 4.90 1.10 28.58
C VAL A 11 5.82 0.82 29.77
N CYS A 12 6.98 1.47 29.79
CA CYS A 12 7.99 1.31 30.84
C CYS A 12 7.89 2.40 31.93
N GLY A 13 8.52 2.16 33.08
CA GLY A 13 8.67 3.14 34.16
C GLY A 13 9.46 4.36 33.74
N SER A 14 8.76 5.46 33.49
CA SER A 14 9.32 6.76 33.12
C SER A 14 8.27 7.83 33.34
N ILE A 15 8.68 9.05 33.69
CA ILE A 15 7.77 10.20 33.78
C ILE A 15 7.02 10.43 32.47
N ALA A 16 7.56 10.01 31.33
CA ALA A 16 6.89 10.12 30.04
C ALA A 16 5.74 9.12 29.82
N ALA A 17 5.46 8.19 30.75
CA ALA A 17 4.42 7.17 30.58
C ALA A 17 3.01 7.75 30.41
N TYR A 18 2.73 8.96 30.91
CA TYR A 18 1.46 9.64 30.63
C TYR A 18 1.26 9.94 29.14
N LYS A 19 2.34 10.15 28.37
CA LYS A 19 2.27 10.38 26.91
C LYS A 19 1.75 9.14 26.17
N SER A 20 1.95 7.95 26.74
CA SER A 20 1.44 6.70 26.16
C SER A 20 -0.09 6.68 26.05
N ALA A 21 -0.82 7.38 26.94
CA ALA A 21 -2.27 7.54 26.83
C ALA A 21 -2.68 8.25 25.51
N PHE A 22 -1.98 9.34 25.18
CA PHE A 22 -2.20 10.06 23.93
C PHE A 22 -1.81 9.22 22.71
N LEU A 23 -0.68 8.50 22.82
CA LEU A 23 -0.24 7.59 21.77
C LEU A 23 -1.28 6.50 21.48
N VAL A 24 -1.84 5.84 22.50
CA VAL A 24 -2.94 4.86 22.33
C VAL A 24 -4.10 5.48 21.55
N ARG A 25 -4.54 6.68 21.95
CA ARG A 25 -5.65 7.37 21.29
C ARG A 25 -5.36 7.64 19.81
N LEU A 26 -4.14 8.07 19.48
CA LEU A 26 -3.73 8.32 18.09
C LEU A 26 -3.68 7.04 17.28
N LEU A 27 -3.12 5.94 17.82
CA LEU A 27 -3.06 4.65 17.17
C LEU A 27 -4.48 4.09 16.88
N VAL A 28 -5.37 4.14 17.87
CA VAL A 28 -6.77 3.72 17.73
C VAL A 28 -7.51 4.61 16.71
N LYS A 29 -7.29 5.93 16.74
CA LYS A 29 -7.87 6.86 15.75
C LYS A 29 -7.38 6.57 14.33
N ALA A 30 -6.14 6.10 14.18
CA ALA A 30 -5.58 5.65 12.90
C ALA A 30 -6.13 4.28 12.45
N GLY A 31 -7.03 3.66 13.24
CA GLY A 31 -7.70 2.40 12.94
C GLY A 31 -6.90 1.16 13.34
N ALA A 32 -5.85 1.30 14.16
CA ALA A 32 -5.11 0.16 14.69
C ALA A 32 -5.86 -0.53 15.84
N ASN A 33 -5.63 -1.82 16.01
CA ASN A 33 -6.03 -2.58 17.18
C ASN A 33 -4.88 -2.61 18.18
N VAL A 34 -5.07 -2.04 19.37
CA VAL A 34 -3.95 -1.79 20.31
C VAL A 34 -4.13 -2.63 21.57
N LYS A 35 -3.15 -3.47 21.88
CA LYS A 35 -3.01 -4.12 23.19
C LYS A 35 -1.84 -3.48 23.93
N VAL A 36 -2.01 -3.19 25.21
CA VAL A 36 -0.98 -2.51 26.00
C VAL A 36 -0.38 -3.48 27.00
N ILE A 37 0.95 -3.53 27.06
CA ILE A 37 1.70 -4.23 28.10
C ILE A 37 2.37 -3.19 28.98
N LEU A 38 1.96 -3.13 30.23
CA LEU A 38 2.46 -2.18 31.21
C LEU A 38 3.45 -2.90 32.14
N THR A 39 4.70 -2.46 32.17
CA THR A 39 5.69 -3.02 33.09
C THR A 39 5.34 -2.69 34.55
N PRO A 40 5.83 -3.46 35.54
CA PRO A 40 5.62 -3.15 36.95
C PRO A 40 6.02 -1.71 37.32
N ASP A 41 7.20 -1.25 36.86
CA ASP A 41 7.66 0.12 37.10
C ASP A 41 6.77 1.17 36.40
N GLY A 42 6.19 0.83 35.24
CA GLY A 42 5.28 1.70 34.49
C GLY A 42 3.97 1.96 35.22
N ALA A 43 3.49 0.98 35.99
CA ALA A 43 2.25 1.09 36.76
C ALA A 43 2.31 2.17 37.86
N ASN A 44 3.51 2.57 38.28
CA ASN A 44 3.70 3.68 39.23
C ASN A 44 3.46 5.07 38.61
N PHE A 45 3.47 5.19 37.27
CA PHE A 45 3.34 6.47 36.56
C PHE A 45 1.99 6.62 35.85
N ILE A 46 1.39 5.52 35.41
CA ILE A 46 0.09 5.52 34.72
C ILE A 46 -0.70 4.27 35.10
N THR A 47 -2.00 4.45 35.33
CA THR A 47 -2.86 3.35 35.76
C THR A 47 -3.23 2.44 34.58
N PRO A 48 -3.35 1.11 34.80
CA PRO A 48 -3.90 0.19 33.80
C PRO A 48 -5.29 0.63 33.31
N LEU A 49 -6.14 1.19 34.18
CA LEU A 49 -7.48 1.62 33.83
C LEU A 49 -7.50 2.64 32.68
N THR A 50 -6.66 3.68 32.75
CA THR A 50 -6.58 4.70 31.70
C THR A 50 -6.21 4.08 30.34
N LEU A 51 -5.21 3.21 30.34
CA LEU A 51 -4.72 2.55 29.13
C LEU A 51 -5.75 1.55 28.57
N ALA A 52 -6.47 0.83 29.44
CA ALA A 52 -7.52 -0.10 29.05
C ALA A 52 -8.69 0.62 28.39
N THR A 53 -9.16 1.71 29.00
CA THR A 53 -10.28 2.52 28.46
C THR A 53 -9.95 3.09 27.09
N LEU A 54 -8.73 3.62 26.91
CA LEU A 54 -8.32 4.25 25.64
C LEU A 54 -8.06 3.23 24.53
N SER A 55 -7.49 2.07 24.87
CA SER A 55 -7.19 1.00 23.92
C SER A 55 -8.41 0.14 23.58
N LYS A 56 -9.46 0.20 24.41
CA LYS A 56 -10.65 -0.69 24.37
C LYS A 56 -10.29 -2.16 24.53
N ASN A 57 -9.17 -2.46 25.18
CA ASN A 57 -8.67 -3.80 25.45
C ASN A 57 -8.16 -3.87 26.90
N PRO A 58 -8.11 -5.06 27.52
CA PRO A 58 -7.39 -5.25 28.77
C PRO A 58 -5.92 -4.83 28.66
N VAL A 59 -5.36 -4.34 29.76
CA VAL A 59 -3.93 -4.04 29.88
C VAL A 59 -3.25 -5.21 30.55
N TYR A 60 -2.20 -5.72 29.92
CA TYR A 60 -1.44 -6.85 30.44
C TYR A 60 -0.30 -6.33 31.32
N THR A 61 -0.25 -6.79 32.57
CA THR A 61 0.79 -6.39 33.55
C THR A 61 1.68 -7.55 33.98
N GLN A 62 1.19 -8.79 33.87
CA GLN A 62 1.80 -9.99 34.44
C GLN A 62 1.50 -11.24 33.62
N TYR A 63 2.22 -12.33 33.89
CA TYR A 63 2.08 -13.60 33.15
C TYR A 63 0.74 -14.29 33.34
N PHE A 64 0.09 -14.10 34.49
CA PHE A 64 -1.23 -14.63 34.77
C PHE A 64 -1.95 -13.74 35.78
N GLU A 65 -3.27 -13.70 35.70
CA GLU A 65 -4.11 -13.07 36.72
C GLU A 65 -4.26 -14.00 37.92
N GLU A 66 -3.82 -13.57 39.10
CA GLU A 66 -3.87 -14.40 40.33
C GLU A 66 -5.31 -14.80 40.70
N GLU A 67 -6.27 -13.91 40.50
CA GLU A 67 -7.67 -14.10 40.88
C GLU A 67 -8.42 -15.07 39.96
N THR A 68 -8.10 -15.05 38.66
CA THR A 68 -8.84 -15.81 37.63
C THR A 68 -8.05 -16.99 37.08
N GLY A 69 -6.74 -17.03 37.33
CA GLY A 69 -5.81 -18.00 36.73
C GLY A 69 -5.59 -17.79 35.23
N VAL A 70 -6.14 -16.72 34.64
CA VAL A 70 -6.04 -16.46 33.20
C VAL A 70 -4.59 -16.17 32.83
N TRP A 71 -4.04 -17.00 31.96
CA TRP A 71 -2.65 -16.91 31.50
C TRP A 71 -2.51 -15.94 30.32
N SER A 72 -1.59 -14.99 30.45
CA SER A 72 -1.15 -14.07 29.39
C SER A 72 -0.06 -14.73 28.55
N ASN A 73 -0.45 -15.38 27.46
CA ASN A 73 0.50 -16.09 26.60
C ASN A 73 1.40 -15.12 25.81
N HIS A 74 2.62 -14.95 26.30
CA HIS A 74 3.64 -14.09 25.68
C HIS A 74 3.98 -14.49 24.23
N VAL A 75 3.88 -15.76 23.86
CA VAL A 75 4.10 -16.23 22.47
C VAL A 75 2.95 -15.79 21.58
N GLU A 76 1.71 -16.02 22.00
CA GLU A 76 0.53 -15.60 21.24
C GLU A 76 0.47 -14.08 21.07
N LEU A 77 0.81 -13.32 22.11
CA LEU A 77 0.91 -11.86 22.02
C LEU A 77 1.98 -11.43 20.99
N GLY A 78 3.16 -12.06 21.02
CA GLY A 78 4.24 -11.79 20.07
C GLY A 78 3.86 -12.14 18.61
N LEU A 79 3.10 -13.21 18.40
CA LEU A 79 2.62 -13.63 17.07
C LEU A 79 1.40 -12.81 16.59
N TRP A 80 0.59 -12.32 17.51
CA TRP A 80 -0.60 -11.51 17.22
C TRP A 80 -0.22 -10.13 16.68
N ALA A 81 0.91 -9.57 17.11
CA ALA A 81 1.34 -8.23 16.76
C ALA A 81 1.90 -8.14 15.33
N ASP A 82 1.37 -7.21 14.53
CA ASP A 82 2.00 -6.77 13.27
C ASP A 82 3.23 -5.89 13.51
N LEU A 83 3.29 -5.22 14.66
CA LEU A 83 4.46 -4.49 15.17
C LEU A 83 4.37 -4.30 16.69
N ILE A 84 5.53 -4.12 17.32
CA ILE A 84 5.65 -3.72 18.73
C ILE A 84 6.23 -2.32 18.78
N ILE A 85 5.67 -1.44 19.61
CA ILE A 85 6.25 -0.15 19.96
C ILE A 85 6.41 -0.06 21.48
N ILE A 86 7.60 0.23 21.98
CA ILE A 86 7.87 0.43 23.42
C ILE A 86 8.10 1.92 23.65
N ALA A 87 7.12 2.58 24.27
CA ALA A 87 7.00 4.03 24.26
C ALA A 87 6.25 4.50 25.53
N PRO A 88 6.97 4.96 26.58
CA PRO A 88 8.43 5.07 26.64
C PRO A 88 9.13 3.72 26.84
N ILE A 89 10.38 3.62 26.37
CA ILE A 89 11.36 2.66 26.89
C ILE A 89 12.29 3.36 27.89
N SER A 90 12.40 2.83 29.10
CA SER A 90 13.33 3.31 30.12
C SER A 90 14.74 2.73 29.89
N ALA A 91 15.76 3.34 30.49
CA ALA A 91 17.13 2.80 30.44
C ALA A 91 17.22 1.36 30.98
N ASN A 92 16.44 1.06 32.03
CA ASN A 92 16.34 -0.28 32.61
C ASN A 92 15.84 -1.31 31.60
N THR A 93 14.66 -1.08 31.00
CA THR A 93 14.11 -2.02 30.00
C THR A 93 15.01 -2.10 28.77
N LEU A 94 15.58 -0.98 28.31
CA LEU A 94 16.54 -0.96 27.21
C LEU A 94 17.76 -1.87 27.49
N ALA A 95 18.32 -1.81 28.70
CA ALA A 95 19.42 -2.68 29.10
C ALA A 95 19.00 -4.17 29.07
N LYS A 96 17.80 -4.48 29.56
CA LYS A 96 17.24 -5.84 29.50
C LYS A 96 17.10 -6.35 28.07
N LEU A 97 16.54 -5.55 27.16
CA LEU A 97 16.40 -5.93 25.74
C LEU A 97 17.77 -6.16 25.09
N SER A 98 18.77 -5.33 25.42
CA SER A 98 20.11 -5.44 24.84
C SER A 98 20.89 -6.67 25.34
N THR A 99 20.54 -7.21 26.52
CA THR A 99 21.25 -8.33 27.17
C THR A 99 20.47 -9.63 27.15
N GLY A 100 19.19 -9.61 26.79
CA GLY A 100 18.32 -10.78 26.76
C GLY A 100 17.71 -11.13 28.12
N ILE A 101 17.71 -10.21 29.09
CA ILE A 101 17.02 -10.42 30.36
C ILE A 101 15.51 -10.48 30.10
N CYS A 102 14.89 -11.57 30.54
CA CYS A 102 13.48 -11.86 30.35
C CYS A 102 12.80 -12.10 31.70
N ASP A 103 12.53 -11.03 32.43
CA ASP A 103 12.03 -11.07 33.82
C ASP A 103 10.59 -10.55 33.98
N ASN A 104 9.97 -10.10 32.89
CA ASN A 104 8.58 -9.65 32.89
C ASN A 104 7.90 -9.92 31.54
N LEU A 105 6.57 -9.78 31.52
CA LEU A 105 5.75 -10.06 30.33
C LEU A 105 6.20 -9.29 29.09
N LEU A 106 6.54 -8.00 29.20
CA LEU A 106 6.97 -7.20 28.06
C LEU A 106 8.26 -7.75 27.44
N THR A 107 9.26 -8.08 28.27
CA THR A 107 10.52 -8.67 27.81
C THR A 107 10.33 -10.07 27.21
N ALA A 108 9.38 -10.85 27.72
CA ALA A 108 9.04 -12.16 27.17
C ALA A 108 8.35 -12.05 25.80
N VAL A 109 7.39 -11.12 25.67
CA VAL A 109 6.72 -10.84 24.39
C VAL A 109 7.71 -10.32 23.35
N TYR A 110 8.65 -9.47 23.76
CA TYR A 110 9.72 -8.97 22.89
C TYR A 110 10.55 -10.11 22.29
N LEU A 111 11.01 -11.06 23.12
CA LEU A 111 11.81 -12.20 22.64
C LEU A 111 11.00 -13.18 21.77
N SER A 112 9.68 -13.26 21.97
CA SER A 112 8.79 -14.06 21.13
C SER A 112 8.36 -13.37 19.82
N ALA A 113 8.61 -12.07 19.69
CA ALA A 113 8.14 -11.28 18.55
C ALA A 113 8.76 -11.73 17.23
N LYS A 114 7.93 -11.84 16.19
CA LYS A 114 8.37 -12.04 14.80
C LYS A 114 8.20 -10.80 13.93
N CYS A 115 7.56 -9.77 14.48
CA CYS A 115 7.29 -8.51 13.81
C CYS A 115 8.36 -7.45 14.11
N PRO A 116 8.39 -6.34 13.34
CA PRO A 116 9.29 -5.24 13.62
C PRO A 116 9.03 -4.61 14.99
N VAL A 117 10.09 -4.33 15.73
CA VAL A 117 10.05 -3.67 17.04
C VAL A 117 10.59 -2.25 16.93
N TYR A 118 9.83 -1.32 17.49
CA TYR A 118 10.16 0.09 17.59
C TYR A 118 10.32 0.47 19.06
N VAL A 119 11.24 1.38 19.35
CA VAL A 119 11.43 1.90 20.72
C VAL A 119 11.52 3.42 20.71
N ALA A 120 10.86 4.08 21.65
CA ALA A 120 10.93 5.52 21.88
C ALA A 120 11.54 5.78 23.27
N PRO A 121 12.87 6.03 23.35
CA PRO A 121 13.56 6.23 24.62
C PRO A 121 13.05 7.45 25.39
N ALA A 122 13.02 7.32 26.71
CA ALA A 122 12.69 8.42 27.62
C ALA A 122 13.50 8.29 28.91
N MET A 123 14.49 9.16 29.08
CA MET A 123 15.38 9.18 30.25
C MET A 123 16.03 10.56 30.40
N ASP A 124 16.67 10.80 31.54
CA ASP A 124 17.38 12.05 31.77
C ASP A 124 18.57 12.25 30.80
N LEU A 125 19.03 13.49 30.65
CA LEU A 125 20.10 13.88 29.71
C LEU A 125 21.37 13.03 29.91
N ASP A 126 21.81 12.91 31.15
CA ASP A 126 23.05 12.20 31.46
C ASP A 126 22.88 10.69 31.31
N MET A 127 21.68 10.17 31.62
CA MET A 127 21.34 8.77 31.36
C MET A 127 21.36 8.46 29.86
N TRP A 128 20.85 9.37 29.01
CA TRP A 128 20.87 9.21 27.56
C TRP A 128 22.29 9.22 27.03
N LYS A 129 23.12 10.17 27.46
CA LYS A 129 24.52 10.31 27.03
C LYS A 129 25.44 9.22 27.53
N HIS A 130 25.08 8.54 28.62
CA HIS A 130 25.92 7.52 29.23
C HIS A 130 26.32 6.42 28.24
N GLU A 131 27.59 6.01 28.27
CA GLU A 131 28.17 5.07 27.30
C GLU A 131 27.42 3.73 27.27
N THR A 132 27.04 3.20 28.44
CA THR A 132 26.21 1.99 28.55
C THR A 132 24.88 2.12 27.81
N THR A 133 24.19 3.25 27.91
CA THR A 133 22.92 3.48 27.20
C THR A 133 23.16 3.50 25.70
N GLN A 134 24.17 4.23 25.25
CA GLN A 134 24.52 4.32 23.83
C GLN A 134 24.97 2.96 23.26
N ALA A 135 25.70 2.16 24.03
CA ALA A 135 26.07 0.79 23.67
C ALA A 135 24.83 -0.10 23.55
N ASN A 136 23.88 0.00 24.49
CA ASN A 136 22.62 -0.74 24.45
C ASN A 136 21.77 -0.35 23.24
N ILE A 137 21.68 0.95 22.91
CA ILE A 137 21.00 1.45 21.70
C ILE A 137 21.63 0.84 20.44
N LYS A 138 22.95 0.90 20.30
CA LYS A 138 23.65 0.30 19.15
C LYS A 138 23.38 -1.21 19.06
N LYS A 139 23.37 -1.90 20.19
CA LYS A 139 23.12 -3.34 20.27
C LYS A 139 21.70 -3.70 19.85
N ILE A 140 20.68 -3.01 20.36
CA ILE A 140 19.30 -3.28 19.93
C ILE A 140 19.09 -2.93 18.45
N ILE A 141 19.74 -1.89 17.91
CA ILE A 141 19.70 -1.60 16.47
C ILE A 141 20.29 -2.77 15.67
N SER A 142 21.39 -3.38 16.13
CA SER A 142 22.00 -4.54 15.48
C SER A 142 21.08 -5.78 15.46
N PHE A 143 20.09 -5.85 16.35
CA PHE A 143 19.05 -6.88 16.37
C PHE A 143 17.87 -6.58 15.42
N GLY A 144 17.91 -5.45 14.71
CA GLY A 144 16.85 -5.01 13.80
C GLY A 144 15.79 -4.10 14.44
N ASN A 145 15.96 -3.71 15.71
CA ASN A 145 15.04 -2.77 16.35
C ASN A 145 15.21 -1.36 15.76
N LYS A 146 14.10 -0.63 15.65
CA LYS A 146 14.09 0.75 15.13
C LYS A 146 13.93 1.75 16.28
N VAL A 147 14.89 2.64 16.43
CA VAL A 147 14.91 3.65 17.50
C VAL A 147 14.29 4.94 16.98
N ILE A 148 13.27 5.43 17.69
CA ILE A 148 12.70 6.77 17.51
C ILE A 148 13.47 7.68 18.44
N ALA A 149 14.28 8.57 17.89
CA ALA A 149 15.18 9.42 18.68
C ALA A 149 14.41 10.24 19.73
N PRO A 150 14.96 10.44 20.93
CA PRO A 150 14.37 11.35 21.91
C PRO A 150 14.42 12.79 21.38
N ALA A 151 13.43 13.59 21.79
CA ALA A 151 13.40 15.02 21.55
C ALA A 151 14.41 15.75 22.46
N ASN A 152 14.86 16.90 21.98
CA ASN A 152 15.66 17.87 22.74
C ASN A 152 14.72 18.89 23.40
N GLY A 153 14.92 19.19 24.69
CA GLY A 153 14.14 20.20 25.41
C GLY A 153 14.34 20.13 26.92
N GLU A 154 13.50 20.85 27.65
CA GLU A 154 13.49 20.80 29.12
C GLU A 154 13.03 19.42 29.63
N LEU A 155 13.76 18.88 30.60
CA LEU A 155 13.54 17.60 31.26
C LEU A 155 12.95 17.81 32.66
N ALA A 156 12.34 16.77 33.22
CA ALA A 156 11.73 16.83 34.55
C ALA A 156 12.75 17.13 35.68
N SER A 157 14.03 16.89 35.45
CA SER A 157 15.14 17.25 36.35
C SER A 157 15.44 18.76 36.36
N GLY A 158 14.88 19.54 35.43
CA GLY A 158 15.24 20.93 35.18
C GLY A 158 16.42 21.10 34.21
N LEU A 159 17.03 20.01 33.74
CA LEU A 159 18.07 20.05 32.72
C LEU A 159 17.46 20.29 31.32
N TRP A 160 18.26 20.84 30.41
CA TRP A 160 17.89 21.02 29.01
C TRP A 160 18.77 20.14 28.11
N GLY A 161 18.16 19.26 27.32
CA GLY A 161 18.90 18.40 26.41
C GLY A 161 18.08 17.27 25.78
N GLU A 162 18.77 16.37 25.10
CA GLU A 162 18.19 15.15 24.53
C GLU A 162 17.89 14.12 25.62
N GLY A 163 16.68 13.56 25.60
CA GLY A 163 16.26 12.53 26.56
C GLY A 163 14.74 12.45 26.73
N ARG A 164 14.04 13.50 26.31
CA ARG A 164 12.57 13.55 26.32
C ARG A 164 12.01 12.59 25.29
N MET A 165 11.02 11.79 25.67
CA MET A 165 10.29 10.96 24.70
C MET A 165 9.74 11.83 23.56
N ALA A 166 9.97 11.40 22.31
CA ALA A 166 9.34 11.99 21.12
C ALA A 166 7.84 12.17 21.32
N GLU A 167 7.26 13.21 20.72
CA GLU A 167 5.83 13.46 20.88
C GLU A 167 5.01 12.32 20.23
N PRO A 168 3.84 11.97 20.79
CA PRO A 168 3.00 10.89 20.26
C PRO A 168 2.72 11.00 18.75
N GLU A 169 2.51 12.22 18.24
CA GLU A 169 2.30 12.52 16.83
C GLU A 169 3.54 12.18 15.98
N GLU A 170 4.74 12.48 16.49
CA GLU A 170 6.01 12.17 15.84
C GLU A 170 6.24 10.66 15.78
N ILE A 171 5.90 9.95 16.85
CA ILE A 171 5.96 8.47 16.89
C ILE A 171 5.02 7.88 15.83
N VAL A 172 3.78 8.35 15.75
CA VAL A 172 2.81 7.87 14.74
C VAL A 172 3.29 8.20 13.32
N SER A 173 3.86 9.37 13.11
CA SER A 173 4.47 9.76 11.82
C SER A 173 5.62 8.83 11.46
N PHE A 174 6.54 8.56 12.40
CA PHE A 174 7.66 7.64 12.21
C PHE A 174 7.17 6.23 11.83
N LEU A 175 6.17 5.70 12.55
CA LEU A 175 5.59 4.39 12.27
C LEU A 175 4.99 4.33 10.87
N ASN A 176 4.20 5.33 10.46
CA ASN A 176 3.63 5.38 9.10
C ASN A 176 4.72 5.42 8.03
N ASN A 177 5.76 6.26 8.20
CA ASN A 177 6.86 6.36 7.26
C ASN A 177 7.68 5.06 7.17
N ALA A 178 7.92 4.40 8.30
CA ALA A 178 8.64 3.14 8.33
C ALA A 178 7.86 2.01 7.64
N ILE A 179 6.54 1.96 7.85
CA ILE A 179 5.65 1.02 7.15
C ILE A 179 5.68 1.31 5.65
N GLN A 180 5.53 2.58 5.25
CA GLN A 180 5.54 2.99 3.84
C GLN A 180 6.85 2.58 3.14
N LYS A 181 8.00 2.84 3.76
CA LYS A 181 9.32 2.48 3.21
C LYS A 181 9.53 0.97 3.06
N SER A 182 8.82 0.16 3.86
CA SER A 182 8.87 -1.30 3.77
C SER A 182 7.93 -1.88 2.71
N MET A 183 7.10 -1.04 2.06
CA MET A 183 6.16 -1.51 1.06
C MET A 183 6.87 -1.90 -0.25
N PRO A 184 6.38 -2.93 -0.97
CA PRO A 184 7.11 -3.52 -2.09
C PRO A 184 7.38 -2.57 -3.27
N PHE A 185 6.48 -1.61 -3.52
CA PHE A 185 6.62 -0.63 -4.60
C PHE A 185 6.96 0.77 -4.10
N PHE A 186 7.49 0.90 -2.87
CA PHE A 186 7.94 2.18 -2.35
C PHE A 186 8.94 2.85 -3.29
N GLY A 187 8.69 4.11 -3.66
CA GLY A 187 9.53 4.89 -4.55
C GLY A 187 9.40 4.56 -6.04
N LYS A 188 8.50 3.64 -6.43
CA LYS A 188 8.20 3.36 -7.84
C LYS A 188 7.13 4.31 -8.37
N LYS A 189 7.39 4.92 -9.53
CA LYS A 189 6.41 5.69 -10.30
C LYS A 189 5.65 4.76 -11.22
N VAL A 190 4.32 4.77 -11.15
CA VAL A 190 3.48 3.82 -11.87
C VAL A 190 2.38 4.54 -12.66
N MET A 191 2.22 4.19 -13.92
CA MET A 191 1.15 4.68 -14.79
C MET A 191 0.13 3.57 -15.03
N VAL A 192 -1.15 3.88 -14.84
CA VAL A 192 -2.26 2.95 -15.12
C VAL A 192 -3.25 3.64 -16.05
N THR A 193 -3.66 2.98 -17.14
CA THR A 193 -4.79 3.46 -17.95
C THR A 193 -6.07 2.72 -17.60
N ALA A 194 -7.20 3.41 -17.58
CA ALA A 194 -8.50 2.82 -17.27
C ALA A 194 -9.64 3.43 -18.07
N GLY A 195 -10.74 2.69 -18.20
CA GLY A 195 -11.96 3.16 -18.88
C GLY A 195 -11.92 2.98 -20.40
N PRO A 196 -12.98 3.40 -21.10
CA PRO A 196 -13.05 3.43 -22.56
C PRO A 196 -12.44 4.73 -23.11
N THR A 197 -12.21 4.81 -24.42
CA THR A 197 -12.09 6.10 -25.14
C THR A 197 -13.31 6.32 -26.02
N TYR A 198 -13.70 7.59 -26.18
CA TYR A 198 -14.84 8.02 -26.97
C TYR A 198 -14.36 8.89 -28.14
N GLU A 199 -14.48 8.37 -29.35
CA GLU A 199 -14.10 9.04 -30.58
C GLU A 199 -15.32 9.79 -31.14
N ALA A 200 -15.26 11.12 -31.13
CA ALA A 200 -16.39 11.97 -31.50
C ALA A 200 -16.77 11.78 -32.98
N ILE A 201 -18.06 11.58 -33.24
CA ILE A 201 -18.66 11.65 -34.58
C ILE A 201 -19.11 13.08 -34.86
N ASP A 202 -19.78 13.66 -33.87
CA ASP A 202 -20.26 15.04 -33.83
C ASP A 202 -20.24 15.52 -32.35
N PRO A 203 -20.65 16.75 -32.00
CA PRO A 203 -20.61 17.23 -30.61
C PRO A 203 -21.51 16.47 -29.62
N VAL A 204 -22.33 15.53 -30.09
CA VAL A 204 -23.34 14.80 -29.28
C VAL A 204 -23.08 13.29 -29.28
N ARG A 205 -22.52 12.74 -30.35
CA ARG A 205 -22.36 11.30 -30.57
C ARG A 205 -20.90 10.91 -30.67
N PHE A 206 -20.61 9.69 -30.25
CA PHE A 206 -19.26 9.12 -30.28
C PHE A 206 -19.29 7.62 -30.57
N ILE A 207 -18.14 7.09 -30.98
CA ILE A 207 -17.83 5.66 -31.04
C ILE A 207 -17.00 5.32 -29.81
N GLY A 208 -17.32 4.22 -29.12
CA GLY A 208 -16.57 3.84 -27.93
C GLY A 208 -16.83 2.39 -27.51
N ASN A 209 -15.96 1.89 -26.63
CA ASN A 209 -16.02 0.52 -26.13
C ASN A 209 -16.81 0.43 -24.82
N HIS A 210 -17.41 -0.73 -24.56
CA HIS A 210 -18.19 -0.99 -23.34
C HIS A 210 -17.31 -1.27 -22.10
N SER A 211 -16.34 -0.41 -21.79
CA SER A 211 -15.54 -0.53 -20.57
C SER A 211 -16.11 0.28 -19.42
N SER A 212 -16.23 -0.35 -18.26
CA SER A 212 -16.59 0.34 -17.01
C SER A 212 -15.40 1.04 -16.35
N GLY A 213 -14.16 0.67 -16.70
CA GLY A 213 -12.94 1.14 -16.04
C GLY A 213 -12.62 0.48 -14.69
N LYS A 214 -13.55 -0.30 -14.10
CA LYS A 214 -13.39 -0.91 -12.76
C LYS A 214 -12.06 -1.63 -12.54
N MET A 215 -11.58 -2.38 -13.55
CA MET A 215 -10.34 -3.16 -13.44
C MET A 215 -9.11 -2.25 -13.29
N GLY A 216 -8.99 -1.22 -14.12
CA GLY A 216 -7.86 -0.29 -14.06
C GLY A 216 -7.84 0.52 -12.75
N PHE A 217 -9.02 0.91 -12.24
CA PHE A 217 -9.14 1.56 -10.93
C PHE A 217 -8.72 0.62 -9.79
N ALA A 218 -9.19 -0.64 -9.79
CA ALA A 218 -8.79 -1.61 -8.78
C ALA A 218 -7.28 -1.88 -8.78
N ILE A 219 -6.64 -1.93 -9.96
CA ILE A 219 -5.18 -2.07 -10.07
C ILE A 219 -4.47 -0.83 -9.54
N ALA A 220 -4.92 0.37 -9.90
CA ALA A 220 -4.34 1.61 -9.41
C ALA A 220 -4.41 1.70 -7.87
N ASP A 221 -5.56 1.38 -7.28
CA ASP A 221 -5.73 1.38 -5.82
C ASP A 221 -4.85 0.34 -5.13
N GLU A 222 -4.68 -0.86 -5.71
CA GLU A 222 -3.81 -1.89 -5.15
C GLU A 222 -2.33 -1.49 -5.23
N LEU A 223 -1.89 -0.89 -6.33
CA LEU A 223 -0.52 -0.38 -6.47
C LEU A 223 -0.21 0.71 -5.42
N VAL A 224 -1.16 1.61 -5.13
CA VAL A 224 -1.01 2.61 -4.05
C VAL A 224 -0.90 1.93 -2.69
N LYS A 225 -1.71 0.89 -2.41
CA LYS A 225 -1.61 0.12 -1.16
C LYS A 225 -0.27 -0.58 -1.00
N LEU A 226 0.36 -0.95 -2.12
CA LEU A 226 1.70 -1.53 -2.19
C LEU A 226 2.82 -0.47 -2.21
N GLY A 227 2.49 0.81 -2.02
CA GLY A 227 3.44 1.91 -1.81
C GLY A 227 3.87 2.67 -3.07
N ALA A 228 3.29 2.38 -4.23
CA ALA A 228 3.61 3.05 -5.48
C ALA A 228 3.07 4.49 -5.55
N GLU A 229 3.77 5.34 -6.29
CA GLU A 229 3.29 6.66 -6.69
C GLU A 229 2.54 6.54 -8.03
N VAL A 230 1.21 6.49 -7.97
CA VAL A 230 0.36 6.14 -9.12
C VAL A 230 -0.20 7.38 -9.82
N THR A 231 -0.03 7.42 -11.15
CA THR A 231 -0.79 8.28 -12.06
C THR A 231 -1.80 7.44 -12.85
N LEU A 232 -3.09 7.70 -12.65
CA LEU A 232 -4.20 7.05 -13.34
C LEU A 232 -4.68 7.93 -14.50
N ILE A 233 -4.53 7.45 -15.73
CA ILE A 233 -5.07 8.08 -16.93
C ILE A 233 -6.41 7.42 -17.24
N ALA A 234 -7.50 8.13 -16.97
CA ALA A 234 -8.85 7.60 -17.04
C ALA A 234 -9.62 8.19 -18.22
N GLY A 235 -10.11 7.31 -19.09
CA GLY A 235 -11.16 7.67 -20.04
C GLY A 235 -12.51 7.88 -19.35
N PRO A 236 -13.59 8.18 -20.11
CA PRO A 236 -14.88 8.53 -19.52
C PRO A 236 -15.47 7.41 -18.65
N THR A 237 -15.58 7.67 -17.34
CA THR A 237 -16.16 6.72 -16.37
C THR A 237 -16.66 7.42 -15.10
N ALA A 238 -17.67 6.82 -14.46
CA ALA A 238 -18.16 7.22 -13.14
C ALA A 238 -17.34 6.63 -11.97
N GLN A 239 -16.31 5.81 -12.25
CA GLN A 239 -15.48 5.22 -11.21
C GLN A 239 -14.67 6.28 -10.45
N LYS A 240 -14.44 6.00 -9.16
CA LYS A 240 -13.61 6.78 -8.26
C LYS A 240 -12.57 5.85 -7.66
N ALA A 241 -11.35 6.37 -7.48
CA ALA A 241 -10.30 5.65 -6.77
C ALA A 241 -10.60 5.68 -5.27
N ASP A 242 -10.36 4.57 -4.59
CA ASP A 242 -10.47 4.48 -3.13
C ASP A 242 -9.25 5.10 -2.43
N GLN A 243 -8.11 5.15 -3.12
CA GLN A 243 -6.87 5.73 -2.64
C GLN A 243 -6.64 7.14 -3.21
N THR A 244 -5.86 7.95 -2.51
CA THR A 244 -5.38 9.23 -3.03
C THR A 244 -4.29 8.97 -4.07
N LEU A 245 -4.55 9.35 -5.32
CA LEU A 245 -3.62 9.21 -6.45
C LEU A 245 -3.78 10.37 -7.44
N LYS A 246 -2.81 10.55 -8.34
CA LYS A 246 -2.90 11.57 -9.40
C LYS A 246 -3.79 11.03 -10.53
N ARG A 247 -4.89 11.72 -10.86
CA ARG A 247 -5.78 11.34 -11.97
C ARG A 247 -5.67 12.35 -13.12
N ILE A 248 -5.58 11.85 -14.34
CA ILE A 248 -5.66 12.62 -15.58
C ILE A 248 -6.87 12.10 -16.36
N ASP A 249 -7.88 12.95 -16.56
CA ASP A 249 -9.07 12.60 -17.34
C ASP A 249 -8.84 12.90 -18.82
N VAL A 250 -9.19 11.93 -19.67
CA VAL A 250 -9.07 11.98 -21.13
C VAL A 250 -10.37 11.54 -21.78
N ILE A 251 -10.58 11.91 -23.04
CA ILE A 251 -11.81 11.54 -23.77
C ILE A 251 -11.48 10.58 -24.91
N SER A 252 -10.55 10.96 -25.79
CA SER A 252 -10.19 10.19 -26.98
C SER A 252 -8.94 9.33 -26.81
N ALA A 253 -8.73 8.39 -27.74
CA ALA A 253 -7.49 7.61 -27.86
C ALA A 253 -6.26 8.51 -28.05
N LYS A 254 -6.41 9.63 -28.78
CA LYS A 254 -5.34 10.61 -28.94
C LYS A 254 -5.00 11.30 -27.62
N ASP A 255 -5.99 11.75 -26.87
CA ASP A 255 -5.76 12.39 -25.56
C ASP A 255 -5.06 11.42 -24.60
N MET A 256 -5.51 10.16 -24.59
CA MET A 256 -4.87 9.11 -23.78
C MET A 256 -3.43 8.85 -24.22
N PHE A 257 -3.16 8.83 -25.52
CA PHE A 257 -1.81 8.67 -26.06
C PHE A 257 -0.90 9.82 -25.63
N ASP A 258 -1.35 11.06 -25.78
CA ASP A 258 -0.59 12.26 -25.43
C ASP A 258 -0.29 12.28 -23.92
N ALA A 259 -1.30 11.97 -23.09
CA ALA A 259 -1.15 11.86 -21.64
C ALA A 259 -0.14 10.77 -21.25
N CYS A 260 -0.25 9.57 -21.83
CA CYS A 260 0.69 8.47 -21.55
C CYS A 260 2.12 8.84 -21.94
N SER A 261 2.29 9.38 -23.15
CA SER A 261 3.60 9.74 -23.70
C SER A 261 4.29 10.82 -22.87
N SER A 262 3.54 11.78 -22.33
CA SER A 262 4.07 12.89 -21.55
C SER A 262 4.78 12.47 -20.25
N ILE A 263 4.38 11.34 -19.64
CA ILE A 263 4.95 10.85 -18.38
C ILE A 263 5.71 9.53 -18.52
N PHE A 264 5.69 8.92 -19.71
CA PHE A 264 6.25 7.59 -19.95
C PHE A 264 7.72 7.50 -19.53
N SER A 265 8.53 8.52 -19.87
CA SER A 265 9.98 8.47 -19.63
C SER A 265 10.40 8.48 -18.15
N GLU A 266 9.50 8.93 -17.26
CA GLU A 266 9.69 8.99 -15.80
C GLU A 266 9.00 7.84 -15.06
N THR A 267 8.29 6.97 -15.77
CA THR A 267 7.49 5.90 -15.16
C THR A 267 8.27 4.59 -15.13
N ASP A 268 8.27 3.89 -14.00
CA ASP A 268 8.92 2.59 -13.84
C ASP A 268 8.01 1.43 -14.31
N ILE A 269 6.72 1.50 -14.00
CA ILE A 269 5.74 0.44 -14.30
C ILE A 269 4.55 1.03 -15.04
N ILE A 270 4.18 0.43 -16.16
CA ILE A 270 3.09 0.87 -17.01
C ILE A 270 2.07 -0.27 -17.13
N VAL A 271 0.81 0.00 -16.75
CA VAL A 271 -0.30 -0.94 -16.86
C VAL A 271 -1.36 -0.41 -17.81
N MET A 272 -1.42 -0.97 -19.01
CA MET A 272 -2.32 -0.55 -20.08
C MET A 272 -3.64 -1.35 -20.04
N CYS A 273 -4.53 -0.95 -19.14
CA CYS A 273 -5.83 -1.64 -18.90
C CYS A 273 -7.03 -0.95 -19.59
N ALA A 274 -6.88 0.26 -20.14
CA ALA A 274 -7.97 0.94 -20.84
C ALA A 274 -8.43 0.18 -22.10
N ALA A 275 -9.73 0.28 -22.40
CA ALA A 275 -10.32 -0.22 -23.63
C ALA A 275 -10.31 0.89 -24.68
N VAL A 276 -9.14 1.12 -25.27
CA VAL A 276 -8.93 2.14 -26.30
C VAL A 276 -9.65 1.73 -27.60
N ALA A 277 -10.29 2.67 -28.26
CA ALA A 277 -10.92 2.44 -29.56
C ALA A 277 -9.85 2.23 -30.65
N ASP A 278 -9.98 1.18 -31.46
CA ASP A 278 -9.04 0.86 -32.55
C ASP A 278 -9.22 1.76 -33.79
N TYR A 279 -10.40 2.36 -33.93
CA TYR A 279 -10.78 3.21 -35.05
C TYR A 279 -11.50 4.47 -34.56
N ARG A 280 -11.33 5.57 -35.31
CA ARG A 280 -12.02 6.85 -35.10
C ARG A 280 -12.64 7.37 -36.39
N PRO A 281 -13.67 8.23 -36.33
CA PRO A 281 -14.16 8.93 -37.52
C PRO A 281 -13.03 9.73 -38.17
N LYS A 282 -12.84 9.55 -39.48
CA LYS A 282 -11.83 10.28 -40.26
C LYS A 282 -12.15 11.77 -40.34
N LEU A 283 -13.45 12.11 -40.32
CA LEU A 283 -13.96 13.47 -40.27
C LEU A 283 -14.91 13.59 -39.08
N VAL A 284 -14.64 14.55 -38.20
CA VAL A 284 -15.50 14.88 -37.06
C VAL A 284 -16.36 16.09 -37.44
N ALA A 285 -17.68 15.94 -37.37
CA ALA A 285 -18.59 17.04 -37.68
C ALA A 285 -18.55 18.10 -36.55
N THR A 286 -18.52 19.39 -36.92
CA THR A 286 -18.55 20.50 -35.96
C THR A 286 -19.95 20.79 -35.42
N GLN A 287 -20.99 20.25 -36.09
CA GLN A 287 -22.39 20.38 -35.71
C GLN A 287 -23.05 19.01 -35.68
N LYS A 288 -24.11 18.88 -34.87
CA LYS A 288 -24.92 17.66 -34.80
C LYS A 288 -25.44 17.31 -36.19
N ILE A 289 -25.11 16.11 -36.67
CA ILE A 289 -25.53 15.65 -38.00
C ILE A 289 -27.07 15.56 -38.01
N LYS A 290 -27.71 16.31 -38.91
CA LYS A 290 -29.18 16.37 -39.03
C LYS A 290 -29.71 15.03 -39.55
N LYS A 291 -30.90 14.62 -39.08
CA LYS A 291 -31.62 13.42 -39.56
C LYS A 291 -32.31 13.72 -40.90
N GLN A 292 -31.57 14.01 -41.96
CA GLN A 292 -32.14 14.32 -43.27
C GLN A 292 -32.07 13.13 -44.25
N ASP A 293 -31.04 12.29 -44.15
CA ASP A 293 -30.90 11.09 -44.97
C ASP A 293 -31.43 9.84 -44.26
N SER A 294 -31.83 8.83 -45.06
CA SER A 294 -32.25 7.50 -44.57
C SER A 294 -31.12 6.75 -43.87
N ASP A 295 -29.89 6.94 -44.35
CA ASP A 295 -28.71 6.21 -43.95
C ASP A 295 -27.57 7.15 -43.52
N LEU A 296 -26.77 6.74 -42.53
CA LEU A 296 -25.58 7.45 -42.07
C LEU A 296 -24.35 6.57 -42.31
N PHE A 297 -23.45 7.02 -43.17
CA PHE A 297 -22.16 6.39 -43.41
C PHE A 297 -21.05 7.13 -42.69
N LEU A 298 -20.21 6.40 -41.96
CA LEU A 298 -19.04 6.93 -41.26
C LEU A 298 -17.77 6.29 -41.83
N GLU A 299 -16.90 7.10 -42.44
CA GLU A 299 -15.56 6.65 -42.81
C GLU A 299 -14.67 6.66 -41.57
N LEU A 300 -14.06 5.51 -41.26
CA LEU A 300 -13.21 5.33 -40.08
C LEU A 300 -11.74 5.15 -40.48
N GLU A 301 -10.84 5.70 -39.67
CA GLU A 301 -9.40 5.48 -39.75
C GLU A 301 -8.86 4.88 -38.46
N LYS A 302 -7.72 4.18 -38.52
CA LYS A 302 -7.10 3.56 -37.34
C LYS A 302 -6.59 4.62 -36.36
N THR A 303 -6.76 4.35 -35.07
CA THR A 303 -6.12 5.14 -34.02
C THR A 303 -4.65 4.73 -33.84
N THR A 304 -3.89 5.55 -33.12
CA THR A 304 -2.52 5.20 -32.72
C THR A 304 -2.57 4.08 -31.68
N ASP A 305 -1.86 2.99 -31.95
CA ASP A 305 -1.70 1.91 -30.97
C ASP A 305 -0.74 2.37 -29.86
N ILE A 306 -1.32 2.83 -28.75
CA ILE A 306 -0.59 3.36 -27.59
C ILE A 306 0.36 2.31 -27.04
N LEU A 307 -0.11 1.07 -26.88
CA LEU A 307 0.68 -0.01 -26.30
C LEU A 307 1.91 -0.33 -27.15
N ALA A 308 1.76 -0.38 -28.47
CA ALA A 308 2.86 -0.58 -29.40
C ALA A 308 3.85 0.57 -29.37
N SER A 309 3.35 1.81 -29.35
CA SER A 309 4.16 3.01 -29.39
C SER A 309 5.04 3.11 -28.14
N LEU A 310 4.46 2.87 -26.95
CA LEU A 310 5.21 2.82 -25.70
C LEU A 310 6.22 1.65 -25.69
N GLY A 311 5.80 0.47 -26.14
CA GLY A 311 6.66 -0.71 -26.25
C GLY A 311 7.88 -0.52 -27.15
N ALA A 312 7.74 0.25 -28.24
CA ALA A 312 8.84 0.59 -29.14
C ALA A 312 9.89 1.51 -28.51
N THR A 313 9.48 2.38 -27.58
CA THR A 313 10.36 3.33 -26.89
C THR A 313 10.74 2.91 -25.46
N LYS A 314 10.29 1.73 -25.04
CA LYS A 314 10.47 1.19 -23.68
C LYS A 314 11.94 0.99 -23.33
N LYS A 315 12.36 1.51 -22.19
CA LYS A 315 13.70 1.31 -21.61
C LYS A 315 13.78 -0.01 -20.85
N ALA A 316 14.99 -0.56 -20.70
CA ALA A 316 15.22 -1.84 -20.05
C ALA A 316 14.79 -1.89 -18.57
N ASN A 317 14.79 -0.74 -17.88
CA ASN A 317 14.38 -0.63 -16.48
C ASN A 317 12.87 -0.42 -16.29
N GLN A 318 12.09 -0.39 -17.37
CA GLN A 318 10.64 -0.20 -17.31
C GLN A 318 9.91 -1.52 -17.48
N ILE A 319 8.77 -1.64 -16.78
CA ILE A 319 7.85 -2.76 -16.93
C ILE A 319 6.61 -2.28 -17.71
N LEU A 320 6.21 -3.03 -18.73
CA LEU A 320 5.04 -2.76 -19.54
C LEU A 320 4.09 -3.96 -19.52
N VAL A 321 2.90 -3.74 -18.97
CA VAL A 321 1.83 -4.73 -18.82
C VAL A 321 0.70 -4.35 -19.77
N GLY A 322 0.34 -5.28 -20.65
CA GLY A 322 -0.79 -5.13 -21.57
C GLY A 322 -1.97 -6.03 -21.20
N PHE A 323 -3.14 -5.70 -21.74
CA PHE A 323 -4.32 -6.55 -21.65
C PHE A 323 -4.69 -7.12 -23.02
N ALA A 324 -5.19 -8.34 -23.00
CA ALA A 324 -5.78 -9.02 -24.12
C ALA A 324 -7.21 -9.45 -23.77
N LEU A 325 -8.09 -9.29 -24.75
CA LEU A 325 -9.45 -9.75 -24.68
C LEU A 325 -9.77 -10.25 -26.07
N GLU A 326 -9.82 -11.56 -26.23
CA GLU A 326 -10.14 -12.20 -27.50
C GLU A 326 -11.19 -13.27 -27.24
N THR A 327 -11.96 -13.61 -28.26
CA THR A 327 -12.99 -14.66 -28.21
C THR A 327 -12.56 -15.93 -28.95
N ASN A 328 -11.49 -15.85 -29.75
CA ASN A 328 -10.98 -16.94 -30.58
C ASN A 328 -9.45 -16.98 -30.51
N ASP A 329 -8.87 -18.18 -30.40
CA ASP A 329 -7.44 -18.44 -30.27
C ASP A 329 -6.70 -17.55 -29.24
N GLU A 330 -7.35 -17.36 -28.09
CA GLU A 330 -7.04 -16.33 -27.10
C GLU A 330 -5.57 -16.33 -26.64
N GLU A 331 -5.00 -17.52 -26.43
CA GLU A 331 -3.63 -17.66 -25.92
C GLU A 331 -2.58 -17.29 -26.96
N ASN A 332 -2.76 -17.69 -28.22
CA ASN A 332 -1.81 -17.37 -29.29
C ASN A 332 -1.81 -15.87 -29.58
N TYR A 333 -2.98 -15.22 -29.56
CA TYR A 333 -3.05 -13.76 -29.68
C TYR A 333 -2.40 -13.04 -28.49
N ALA A 334 -2.60 -13.54 -27.26
CA ALA A 334 -1.95 -12.96 -26.08
C ALA A 334 -0.42 -13.06 -26.18
N LYS A 335 0.14 -14.24 -26.50
CA LYS A 335 1.58 -14.44 -26.68
C LYS A 335 2.14 -13.61 -27.84
N GLY A 336 1.44 -13.58 -28.97
CA GLY A 336 1.82 -12.74 -30.10
C GLY A 336 1.80 -11.24 -29.78
N LYS A 337 0.84 -10.78 -28.95
CA LYS A 337 0.79 -9.40 -28.47
C LYS A 337 1.96 -9.08 -27.53
N LEU A 338 2.32 -10.02 -26.64
CA LEU A 338 3.46 -9.89 -25.73
C LEU A 338 4.76 -9.58 -26.49
N GLU A 339 5.06 -10.36 -27.52
CA GLU A 339 6.26 -10.18 -28.34
C GLU A 339 6.17 -8.92 -29.21
N LYS A 340 5.09 -8.77 -30.00
CA LYS A 340 4.94 -7.66 -30.96
C LYS A 340 4.91 -6.29 -30.30
N LYS A 341 4.49 -6.20 -29.04
CA LYS A 341 4.38 -4.95 -28.28
C LYS A 341 5.45 -4.81 -27.19
N ASN A 342 6.45 -5.70 -27.16
CA ASN A 342 7.56 -5.65 -26.20
C ASN A 342 7.11 -5.59 -24.71
N LEU A 343 6.10 -6.39 -24.37
CA LEU A 343 5.52 -6.46 -23.03
C LEU A 343 6.34 -7.38 -22.12
N ASP A 344 6.28 -7.14 -20.82
CA ASP A 344 6.80 -8.08 -19.81
C ASP A 344 5.72 -9.01 -19.30
N LEU A 345 4.48 -8.53 -19.28
CA LEU A 345 3.29 -9.29 -18.92
C LEU A 345 2.14 -8.97 -19.88
N VAL A 346 1.35 -9.98 -20.22
CA VAL A 346 0.03 -9.81 -20.83
C VAL A 346 -1.02 -10.50 -19.98
N VAL A 347 -2.07 -9.74 -19.64
CA VAL A 347 -3.23 -10.24 -18.89
C VAL A 347 -4.33 -10.56 -19.89
N LEU A 348 -4.61 -11.83 -20.08
CA LEU A 348 -5.69 -12.33 -20.91
C LEU A 348 -6.96 -12.50 -20.08
N ASN A 349 -8.03 -11.79 -20.45
CA ASN A 349 -9.35 -11.93 -19.85
C ASN A 349 -10.18 -12.97 -20.61
N SER A 350 -10.79 -13.93 -19.90
CA SER A 350 -11.75 -14.87 -20.51
C SER A 350 -13.13 -14.21 -20.67
N LEU A 351 -13.73 -14.31 -21.86
CA LEU A 351 -15.13 -13.93 -22.11
C LEU A 351 -16.08 -15.13 -22.16
N ASN A 352 -15.54 -16.33 -22.29
CA ASN A 352 -16.29 -17.56 -22.55
C ASN A 352 -16.85 -18.21 -21.27
N ASP A 353 -16.38 -17.79 -20.10
CA ASP A 353 -16.82 -18.31 -18.81
C ASP A 353 -17.99 -17.49 -18.23
N LYS A 354 -19.06 -18.17 -17.79
CA LYS A 354 -20.23 -17.52 -17.17
C LYS A 354 -19.79 -16.65 -15.98
N GLY A 355 -19.99 -15.34 -16.11
CA GLY A 355 -19.68 -14.33 -15.08
C GLY A 355 -18.43 -13.49 -15.34
N ALA A 356 -17.59 -13.82 -16.34
CA ALA A 356 -16.42 -13.01 -16.69
C ALA A 356 -16.76 -11.95 -17.76
N GLY A 357 -16.22 -10.72 -17.63
CA GLY A 357 -16.34 -9.69 -18.69
C GLY A 357 -16.42 -8.23 -18.22
N PHE A 358 -16.53 -7.30 -19.18
CA PHE A 358 -16.44 -5.85 -18.95
C PHE A 358 -17.48 -5.26 -17.98
N LYS A 359 -18.70 -5.78 -18.00
CA LYS A 359 -19.84 -5.28 -17.19
C LYS A 359 -20.04 -6.04 -15.88
N SER A 360 -19.31 -7.14 -15.66
CA SER A 360 -19.36 -7.91 -14.41
C SER A 360 -18.47 -7.28 -13.32
N ASP A 361 -18.72 -7.62 -12.06
CA ASP A 361 -17.86 -7.30 -10.92
C ASP A 361 -16.74 -8.33 -10.71
N THR A 362 -16.82 -9.46 -11.42
CA THR A 362 -15.81 -10.51 -11.42
C THR A 362 -15.04 -10.57 -12.73
N ASN A 363 -13.88 -11.21 -12.69
CA ASN A 363 -13.05 -11.48 -13.84
C ASN A 363 -12.29 -12.79 -13.64
N LYS A 364 -11.97 -13.46 -14.75
CA LYS A 364 -11.11 -14.65 -14.79
C LYS A 364 -9.98 -14.34 -15.76
N ILE A 365 -8.75 -14.49 -15.29
CA ILE A 365 -7.58 -14.07 -16.04
C ILE A 365 -6.55 -15.17 -16.17
N THR A 366 -5.80 -15.12 -17.26
CA THR A 366 -4.54 -15.84 -17.43
C THR A 366 -3.44 -14.80 -17.65
N ILE A 367 -2.32 -14.94 -16.95
CA ILE A 367 -1.16 -14.06 -17.12
C ILE A 367 -0.06 -14.85 -17.82
N PHE A 368 0.48 -14.29 -18.89
CA PHE A 368 1.71 -14.75 -19.51
C PHE A 368 2.83 -13.74 -19.26
N ASN A 369 4.02 -14.24 -18.90
CA ASN A 369 5.22 -13.43 -18.79
C ASN A 369 6.10 -13.52 -20.04
N LYS A 370 7.18 -12.74 -20.07
CA LYS A 370 8.16 -12.71 -21.17
C LYS A 370 8.77 -14.08 -21.53
N ALA A 371 8.84 -15.01 -20.57
CA ALA A 371 9.29 -16.39 -20.81
C ALA A 371 8.14 -17.31 -21.30
N LEU A 372 6.97 -16.76 -21.60
CA LEU A 372 5.75 -17.46 -21.99
C LEU A 372 5.21 -18.41 -20.91
N GLU A 373 5.66 -18.25 -19.67
CA GLU A 373 5.11 -19.00 -18.54
C GLU A 373 3.68 -18.56 -18.27
N ARG A 374 2.79 -19.55 -18.13
CA ARG A 374 1.35 -19.37 -17.99
C ARG A 374 0.92 -19.53 -16.55
N THR A 375 0.26 -18.52 -16.00
CA THR A 375 -0.42 -18.61 -14.70
C THR A 375 -1.92 -18.38 -14.87
N VAL A 376 -2.73 -19.36 -14.49
CA VAL A 376 -4.19 -19.32 -14.60
C VAL A 376 -4.80 -18.98 -13.24
N PHE A 377 -5.79 -18.10 -13.23
CA PHE A 377 -6.52 -17.72 -12.03
C PHE A 377 -8.00 -18.03 -12.18
N GLU A 378 -8.62 -18.46 -11.07
CA GLU A 378 -10.05 -18.68 -10.99
C GLU A 378 -10.86 -17.38 -11.03
N THR A 379 -12.14 -17.48 -11.37
CA THR A 379 -13.06 -16.34 -11.36
C THR A 379 -13.18 -15.74 -9.96
N LYS A 380 -12.90 -14.45 -9.83
CA LYS A 380 -13.02 -13.72 -8.57
C LYS A 380 -13.28 -12.24 -8.77
N SER A 381 -13.43 -11.49 -7.68
CA SER A 381 -13.68 -10.06 -7.73
C SER A 381 -12.56 -9.32 -8.46
N LYS A 382 -12.89 -8.21 -9.15
CA LYS A 382 -11.86 -7.36 -9.79
C LYS A 382 -10.81 -6.84 -8.81
N ALA A 383 -11.17 -6.64 -7.54
CA ALA A 383 -10.22 -6.26 -6.49
C ALA A 383 -9.22 -7.38 -6.19
N ASP A 384 -9.65 -8.65 -6.17
CA ASP A 384 -8.74 -9.77 -5.94
C ASP A 384 -7.92 -10.12 -7.18
N VAL A 385 -8.48 -9.92 -8.38
CA VAL A 385 -7.70 -9.99 -9.63
C VAL A 385 -6.61 -8.92 -9.69
N ALA A 386 -6.89 -7.71 -9.19
CA ALA A 386 -5.88 -6.64 -9.12
C ALA A 386 -4.68 -7.05 -8.25
N LYS A 387 -4.92 -7.74 -7.14
CA LYS A 387 -3.85 -8.29 -6.28
C LYS A 387 -2.97 -9.29 -7.02
N ASP A 388 -3.56 -10.19 -7.82
CA ASP A 388 -2.76 -11.16 -8.59
C ASP A 388 -1.87 -10.47 -9.62
N ILE A 389 -2.43 -9.49 -10.33
CA ILE A 389 -1.70 -8.74 -11.36
C ILE A 389 -0.54 -8.00 -10.69
N CYS A 390 -0.79 -7.32 -9.57
CA CYS A 390 0.26 -6.63 -8.80
C CYS A 390 1.31 -7.60 -8.27
N ALA A 391 0.91 -8.80 -7.81
CA ALA A 391 1.85 -9.84 -7.39
C ALA A 391 2.69 -10.38 -8.55
N ALA A 392 2.12 -10.52 -9.74
CA ALA A 392 2.85 -10.91 -10.95
C ALA A 392 3.86 -9.83 -11.36
N ILE A 393 3.47 -8.55 -11.31
CA ILE A 393 4.38 -7.41 -11.52
C ILE A 393 5.51 -7.44 -10.50
N LEU A 394 5.20 -7.62 -9.21
CA LEU A 394 6.20 -7.62 -8.15
C LEU A 394 7.26 -8.70 -8.36
N LYS A 395 6.87 -9.90 -8.84
CA LYS A 395 7.81 -10.99 -9.13
C LYS A 395 8.89 -10.62 -10.16
N ILE A 396 8.57 -9.71 -11.10
CA ILE A 396 9.47 -9.29 -12.18
C ILE A 396 10.12 -7.92 -11.93
N THR A 397 9.82 -7.26 -10.81
CA THR A 397 10.36 -5.93 -10.43
C THR A 397 11.70 -6.01 -9.69
N LYS A 398 12.34 -7.20 -9.66
CA LYS A 398 13.57 -7.43 -8.90
C LYS A 398 14.78 -6.68 -9.44
#